data_AF-A0A3N5M6G4-F1
#
_entry.id   AF-A0A3N5M6G4-F1
#
_cell.length_a   1.000
_cell.length_b   1.000
_cell.length_c   1.000
_cell.angle_alpha   90.00
_cell.angle_beta   90.00
_cell.angle_gamma   90.00
#
_symmetry.space_group_name_H-M   'P 1'
#
loop_
_entity.id
_entity.type
_entity.pdbx_description
1 polymer ?
#
loop_
_entity_poly.entity_id
_entity_poly.type
_entity_poly.pdbx_seq_one_letter_code
_entity_poly.pdbx_strand_id
1 'polypeptide(L)'
;MIRVPEHMAKTARKVHRARSKLQQHGREPGSDEIAAHSGIAKARVEQALSLVQDPTSLDIPIGEDGDVTLADIIEVPDAVNPHTAAEAAALRECVAEVLAELTPREERILRMRFGIGIPDHTLEQVSKTFGVTRERIRQIEAKALQKLSHSAMARKLLTFTER
;
A
#
# COMPACT_ATOMS: atom_id res chain seq x y z
N MET A 1 -0.09 15.56 -14.55
CA MET A 1 -1.13 16.58 -14.84
C MET A 1 -2.48 16.01 -14.45
N ILE A 2 -3.11 16.54 -13.40
CA ILE A 2 -4.44 16.08 -12.96
C ILE A 2 -5.48 16.67 -13.91
N ARG A 3 -6.24 15.82 -14.62
CA ARG A 3 -7.23 16.26 -15.60
C ARG A 3 -8.54 16.62 -14.91
N VAL A 4 -8.81 17.92 -14.78
CA VAL A 4 -10.07 18.45 -14.23
C VAL A 4 -11.16 18.45 -15.32
N PRO A 5 -12.40 18.00 -15.04
CA PRO A 5 -13.51 18.05 -16.00
C PRO A 5 -13.82 19.48 -16.49
N GLU A 6 -14.22 19.63 -17.75
CA GLU A 6 -14.39 20.94 -18.41
C GLU A 6 -15.41 21.86 -17.70
N HIS A 7 -16.52 21.30 -17.22
CA HIS A 7 -17.53 22.05 -16.47
C HIS A 7 -17.01 22.55 -15.10
N MET A 8 -16.09 21.80 -14.48
CA MET A 8 -15.44 22.20 -13.23
C MET A 8 -14.37 23.25 -13.48
N ALA A 9 -13.58 23.13 -14.54
CA ALA A 9 -12.61 24.14 -14.94
C ALA A 9 -13.26 25.51 -15.25
N LYS A 10 -14.44 25.50 -15.90
CA LYS A 10 -15.24 26.72 -16.14
C LYS A 10 -15.73 27.36 -14.84
N THR A 11 -16.16 26.54 -13.88
CA THR A 11 -16.63 26.98 -12.57
C THR A 11 -15.48 27.57 -11.74
N ALA A 12 -14.34 26.86 -11.69
CA ALA A 12 -13.09 27.30 -11.07
C ALA A 12 -12.62 28.67 -11.59
N ARG A 13 -12.57 28.86 -12.91
CA ARG A 13 -12.19 30.15 -13.52
C ARG A 13 -13.13 31.29 -13.13
N LYS A 14 -14.44 31.03 -13.00
CA LYS A 14 -15.43 32.03 -12.60
C LYS A 14 -15.26 32.42 -11.12
N VAL A 15 -15.04 31.42 -10.26
CA VAL A 15 -14.74 31.60 -8.84
C VAL A 15 -13.44 32.37 -8.63
N HIS A 16 -12.38 32.04 -9.36
CA HIS A 16 -11.10 32.74 -9.28
C HIS A 16 -11.22 34.21 -9.71
N ARG A 17 -11.93 34.52 -10.81
CA ARG A 17 -12.15 35.91 -11.23
C ARG A 17 -12.95 36.71 -10.19
N ALA A 18 -13.96 36.10 -9.57
CA ALA A 18 -14.73 36.73 -8.51
C ALA A 18 -13.86 36.99 -7.27
N ARG A 19 -13.02 36.01 -6.87
CA ARG A 19 -12.04 36.16 -5.80
C ARG A 19 -11.07 37.31 -6.08
N SER A 20 -10.43 37.33 -7.25
CA SER A 20 -9.46 38.37 -7.61
C SER A 20 -10.05 39.77 -7.63
N LYS A 21 -11.31 39.93 -8.08
CA LYS A 21 -12.02 41.23 -8.03
C LYS A 21 -12.29 41.68 -6.60
N LEU A 22 -12.75 40.77 -5.74
CA LEU A 22 -13.02 41.10 -4.34
C LEU A 22 -11.73 41.38 -3.54
N GLN A 23 -10.63 40.73 -3.93
CA GLN A 23 -9.30 40.91 -3.33
C GLN A 23 -8.65 42.26 -3.68
N GLN A 24 -9.12 42.98 -4.71
CA GLN A 24 -8.67 44.35 -5.02
C GLN A 24 -8.94 45.36 -3.89
N HIS A 25 -9.78 45.00 -2.92
CA HIS A 25 -10.05 45.78 -1.71
C HIS A 25 -9.09 45.47 -0.54
N GLY A 26 -8.01 44.72 -0.77
CA GLY A 26 -6.96 44.46 0.23
C GLY A 26 -7.35 43.46 1.31
N ARG A 27 -8.39 42.65 1.10
CA ARG A 27 -8.86 41.61 2.03
C ARG A 27 -9.08 40.27 1.33
N GLU A 28 -8.91 39.16 2.05
CA GLU A 28 -9.31 37.86 1.52
C GLU A 28 -10.84 37.69 1.61
N PRO A 29 -11.54 37.50 0.48
CA PRO A 29 -12.99 37.33 0.48
C PRO A 29 -13.38 35.92 0.95
N GLY A 30 -14.39 35.84 1.82
CA GLY A 30 -14.94 34.56 2.28
C GLY A 30 -15.69 33.82 1.17
N SER A 31 -15.82 32.49 1.29
CA SER A 31 -16.55 31.64 0.33
C SER A 31 -17.99 32.10 0.08
N ASP A 32 -18.64 32.68 1.09
CA ASP A 32 -20.00 33.24 0.99
C ASP A 32 -20.05 34.50 0.10
N GLU A 33 -19.06 35.38 0.21
CA GLU A 33 -18.97 36.60 -0.60
C GLU A 33 -18.68 36.26 -2.06
N ILE A 34 -17.82 35.27 -2.30
CA ILE A 34 -17.50 34.77 -3.63
C ILE A 34 -18.72 34.08 -4.26
N ALA A 35 -19.48 33.32 -3.49
CA ALA A 35 -20.73 32.69 -3.93
C ALA A 35 -21.77 33.74 -4.35
N ALA A 36 -21.97 34.78 -3.53
CA ALA A 36 -22.88 35.89 -3.83
C ALA A 36 -22.45 36.65 -5.09
N HIS A 37 -21.16 36.93 -5.28
CA HIS A 37 -20.66 37.66 -6.44
C HIS A 37 -20.63 36.83 -7.73
N SER A 38 -20.38 35.52 -7.64
CA SER A 38 -20.26 34.63 -8.80
C SER A 38 -21.58 33.96 -9.21
N GLY A 39 -22.61 34.01 -8.35
CA GLY A 39 -23.90 33.34 -8.55
C GLY A 39 -23.78 31.81 -8.52
N ILE A 40 -22.76 31.27 -7.86
CA ILE A 40 -22.52 29.84 -7.71
C ILE A 40 -22.82 29.45 -6.26
N ALA A 41 -23.45 28.31 -6.04
CA ALA A 41 -23.74 27.80 -4.69
C ALA A 41 -22.44 27.67 -3.87
N LYS A 42 -22.47 28.08 -2.59
CA LYS A 42 -21.33 28.05 -1.67
C LYS A 42 -20.57 26.71 -1.68
N ALA A 43 -21.30 25.59 -1.59
CA ALA A 43 -20.70 24.26 -1.63
C ALA A 43 -19.88 23.98 -2.91
N ARG A 44 -20.33 24.49 -4.06
CA ARG A 44 -19.57 24.39 -5.33
C ARG A 44 -18.40 25.37 -5.39
N VAL A 45 -18.50 26.52 -4.71
CA VAL A 45 -17.39 27.46 -4.58
C VAL A 45 -16.28 26.84 -3.72
N GLU A 46 -16.61 26.25 -2.59
CA GLU A 46 -15.67 25.54 -1.71
C GLU A 46 -15.00 24.38 -2.44
N GLN A 47 -15.78 23.56 -3.15
CA GLN A 47 -15.25 22.48 -3.97
C GLN A 47 -14.36 22.99 -5.13
N ALA A 48 -14.71 24.11 -5.74
CA ALA A 48 -13.88 24.71 -6.79
C ALA A 48 -12.58 25.31 -6.23
N LEU A 49 -12.62 25.90 -5.03
CA LEU A 49 -11.44 26.43 -4.35
C LEU A 49 -10.50 25.31 -3.89
N SER A 50 -11.03 24.16 -3.45
CA SER A 50 -10.21 23.01 -3.06
C SER A 50 -9.55 22.31 -4.25
N LEU A 51 -10.18 22.33 -5.44
CA LEU A 51 -9.65 21.70 -6.65
C LEU A 51 -8.63 22.56 -7.41
N VAL A 52 -8.57 23.85 -7.10
CA VAL A 52 -7.65 24.83 -7.70
C VAL A 52 -6.52 25.17 -6.72
N GLN A 53 -6.30 24.34 -5.70
CA GLN A 53 -5.00 24.41 -5.02
C GLN A 53 -3.94 24.08 -6.07
N ASP A 54 -3.26 25.11 -6.54
CA ASP A 54 -2.10 24.97 -7.41
C ASP A 54 -1.17 23.98 -6.71
N PRO A 55 -0.69 22.92 -7.40
CA PRO A 55 0.18 21.95 -6.78
C PRO A 55 1.39 22.70 -6.22
N THR A 56 1.51 22.71 -4.89
CA THR A 56 2.64 23.29 -4.19
C THR A 56 3.90 22.56 -4.64
N SER A 57 4.91 23.32 -5.07
CA SER A 57 6.16 22.69 -5.50
C SER A 57 6.81 21.96 -4.34
N LEU A 58 7.28 20.74 -4.60
CA LEU A 58 8.09 19.99 -3.66
C LEU A 58 9.46 20.65 -3.41
N ASP A 59 9.89 21.53 -4.31
CA ASP A 59 11.15 22.28 -4.22
C ASP A 59 11.07 23.52 -3.32
N ILE A 60 9.96 23.72 -2.60
CA ILE A 60 9.84 24.83 -1.66
C ILE A 60 10.78 24.59 -0.48
N PRO A 61 11.72 25.51 -0.20
CA PRO A 61 12.58 25.40 0.98
C PRO A 61 11.76 25.59 2.25
N ILE A 62 12.05 24.78 3.26
CA ILE A 62 11.45 24.77 4.59
C ILE A 62 12.54 25.14 5.59
N GLY A 63 12.31 26.20 6.39
CA GLY A 63 13.28 26.71 7.37
C GLY A 63 14.11 27.91 6.86
N GLU A 64 14.82 28.58 7.76
CA GLU A 64 15.61 29.79 7.43
C GLU A 64 16.90 29.49 6.65
N ASP A 65 17.43 28.26 6.77
CA ASP A 65 18.70 27.86 6.15
C ASP A 65 18.54 27.28 4.73
N GLY A 66 17.31 27.04 4.26
CA GLY A 66 17.02 26.63 2.88
C GLY A 66 17.50 25.24 2.44
N ASP A 67 18.17 24.48 3.33
CA ASP A 67 18.76 23.18 3.02
C ASP A 67 17.74 22.02 2.96
N VAL A 68 16.52 22.23 3.46
CA VAL A 68 15.46 21.21 3.50
C VAL A 68 14.33 21.63 2.59
N THR A 69 13.92 20.77 1.66
CA THR A 69 12.78 21.01 0.78
C THR A 69 11.54 20.30 1.29
N LEU A 70 10.35 20.73 0.83
CA LEU A 70 9.10 20.03 1.10
C LEU A 70 9.14 18.58 0.60
N ALA A 71 9.92 18.28 -0.45
CA ALA A 71 10.17 16.92 -0.94
C ALA A 71 10.82 16.03 0.13
N ASP A 72 11.75 16.58 0.91
CA ASP A 72 12.56 15.83 1.87
C ASP A 72 11.76 15.44 3.14
N ILE A 73 10.66 16.15 3.40
CA ILE A 73 9.80 15.94 4.56
C ILE A 73 8.68 14.94 4.25
N ILE A 74 8.30 14.81 2.98
CA ILE A 74 7.21 13.92 2.59
C ILE A 74 7.74 12.50 2.51
N GLU A 75 7.47 11.73 3.57
CA GLU A 75 7.75 10.30 3.61
C GLU A 75 6.91 9.58 2.54
N VAL A 76 7.56 8.85 1.64
CA VAL A 76 6.88 8.07 0.60
C VAL A 76 6.26 6.83 1.26
N PRO A 77 4.93 6.70 1.32
CA PRO A 77 4.28 5.62 2.08
C PRO A 77 4.52 4.22 1.49
N ASP A 78 4.91 4.13 0.22
CA ASP A 78 5.06 2.87 -0.53
C ASP A 78 6.52 2.42 -0.71
N ALA A 79 7.49 3.10 -0.11
CA ALA A 79 8.88 2.66 -0.19
C ALA A 79 9.07 1.43 0.71
N VAL A 80 9.17 0.24 0.09
CA VAL A 80 9.55 -0.99 0.80
C VAL A 80 10.92 -0.75 1.43
N ASN A 81 10.96 -0.69 2.76
CA ASN A 81 12.20 -0.51 3.50
C ASN A 81 13.20 -1.60 3.09
N PRO A 82 14.43 -1.25 2.65
CA PRO A 82 15.41 -2.25 2.19
C PRO A 82 15.73 -3.28 3.28
N HIS A 83 15.63 -2.91 4.55
CA HIS A 83 15.79 -3.84 5.66
C HIS A 83 14.67 -4.88 5.71
N THR A 84 13.41 -4.47 5.59
CA THR A 84 12.26 -5.39 5.60
C THR A 84 12.26 -6.29 4.36
N ALA A 85 12.70 -5.77 3.21
CA ALA A 85 12.90 -6.57 2.00
C ALA A 85 13.97 -7.66 2.19
N ALA A 86 15.10 -7.31 2.83
CA ALA A 86 16.18 -8.26 3.13
C ALA A 86 15.73 -9.34 4.13
N GLU A 87 15.02 -8.96 5.20
CA GLU A 87 14.44 -9.91 6.16
C GLU A 87 13.45 -10.87 5.50
N ALA A 88 12.56 -10.36 4.63
CA ALA A 88 11.63 -11.19 3.89
C ALA A 88 12.31 -12.13 2.89
N ALA A 89 13.47 -11.75 2.34
CA ALA A 89 14.28 -12.62 1.49
C ALA A 89 14.95 -13.73 2.31
N ALA A 90 15.58 -13.39 3.43
CA ALA A 90 16.20 -14.34 4.34
C ALA A 90 15.19 -15.36 4.90
N LEU A 91 13.98 -14.90 5.26
CA LEU A 91 12.90 -15.78 5.70
C LEU A 91 12.50 -16.78 4.60
N ARG A 92 12.35 -16.32 3.36
CA ARG A 92 12.01 -17.19 2.22
C ARG A 92 13.06 -18.27 1.98
N GLU A 93 14.34 -17.92 2.08
CA GLU A 93 15.45 -18.86 1.95
C GLU A 93 15.44 -19.90 3.08
N CYS A 94 15.30 -19.45 4.32
CA CYS A 94 15.23 -20.35 5.47
C CYS A 94 14.04 -21.32 5.39
N VAL A 95 12.86 -20.83 4.97
CA VAL A 95 11.69 -21.69 4.73
C VAL A 95 11.97 -22.73 3.64
N ALA A 96 12.66 -22.36 2.56
CA ALA A 96 13.01 -23.28 1.49
C ALA A 96 13.98 -24.39 1.98
N GLU A 97 14.99 -24.04 2.78
CA GLU A 97 15.90 -25.00 3.40
C GLU A 97 15.17 -25.99 4.31
N VAL A 98 14.28 -25.50 5.17
CA VAL A 98 13.51 -26.31 6.11
C VAL A 98 12.56 -27.27 5.37
N LEU A 99 11.91 -26.80 4.31
CA LEU A 99 11.04 -27.63 3.49
C LEU A 99 11.81 -28.72 2.72
N ALA A 100 13.07 -28.48 2.37
CA ALA A 100 13.91 -29.45 1.67
C ALA A 100 14.30 -30.67 2.53
N GLU A 101 14.14 -30.61 3.86
CA GLU A 101 14.32 -31.77 4.76
C GLU A 101 13.18 -32.78 4.66
N LEU A 102 12.02 -32.36 4.17
CA LEU A 102 10.86 -33.23 3.99
C LEU A 102 11.00 -34.08 2.73
N THR A 103 10.19 -35.13 2.65
CA THR A 103 10.13 -35.89 1.39
C THR A 103 9.56 -34.99 0.28
N PRO A 104 9.95 -35.16 -1.00
CA PRO A 104 9.47 -34.32 -2.10
C PRO A 104 7.94 -34.24 -2.18
N ARG A 105 7.25 -35.30 -1.75
CA ARG A 105 5.79 -35.36 -1.67
C ARG A 105 5.22 -34.49 -0.54
N GLU A 106 5.81 -34.56 0.66
CA GLU A 106 5.43 -33.73 1.81
C GLU A 106 5.70 -32.25 1.54
N GLU A 107 6.87 -31.92 1.00
CA GLU A 107 7.25 -30.57 0.59
C GLU A 107 6.24 -29.99 -0.42
N ARG A 108 5.93 -30.73 -1.49
CA ARG A 108 5.01 -30.26 -2.53
C ARG A 108 3.61 -30.02 -1.98
N ILE A 109 3.12 -30.87 -1.08
CA ILE A 109 1.83 -30.70 -0.42
C ILE A 109 1.83 -29.42 0.43
N LEU A 110 2.86 -29.18 1.24
CA LEU A 110 2.96 -27.97 2.07
C LEU A 110 3.07 -26.70 1.22
N ARG A 111 3.91 -26.70 0.18
CA ARG A 111 4.03 -25.55 -0.73
C ARG A 111 2.69 -25.20 -1.38
N MET A 112 1.92 -26.20 -1.81
CA MET A 112 0.58 -25.98 -2.37
C MET A 112 -0.43 -25.50 -1.32
N ARG A 113 -0.37 -26.02 -0.09
CA ARG A 113 -1.30 -25.64 0.98
C ARG A 113 -1.09 -24.22 1.49
N PHE A 114 0.17 -23.79 1.62
CA PHE A 114 0.54 -22.50 2.21
C PHE A 114 0.95 -21.43 1.20
N GLY A 115 0.93 -21.75 -0.10
CA GLY A 115 1.25 -20.79 -1.16
C GLY A 115 2.74 -20.41 -1.24
N ILE A 116 3.64 -21.35 -0.92
CA ILE A 116 5.08 -21.09 -0.87
C ILE A 116 5.68 -21.21 -2.26
N GLY A 117 5.86 -20.07 -2.93
CA GLY A 117 6.38 -19.97 -4.30
C GLY A 117 5.38 -20.36 -5.40
N ILE A 118 4.14 -20.69 -5.01
CA ILE A 118 3.00 -21.01 -5.89
C ILE A 118 1.71 -20.52 -5.23
N PRO A 119 0.58 -20.39 -5.95
CA PRO A 119 -0.71 -20.07 -5.34
C PRO A 119 -1.13 -21.09 -4.27
N ASP A 120 -1.87 -20.64 -3.27
CA ASP A 120 -2.43 -21.48 -2.23
C ASP A 120 -3.59 -22.33 -2.77
N HIS A 121 -3.73 -23.53 -2.22
CA HIS A 121 -4.73 -24.51 -2.63
C HIS A 121 -5.44 -25.09 -1.42
N THR A 122 -6.76 -25.27 -1.58
CA THR A 122 -7.59 -25.95 -0.59
C THR A 122 -7.21 -27.43 -0.47
N LEU A 123 -7.53 -28.05 0.67
CA LEU A 123 -7.33 -29.49 0.87
C LEU A 123 -7.98 -30.33 -0.25
N GLU A 124 -9.11 -29.88 -0.80
CA GLU A 124 -9.81 -30.57 -1.89
C GLU A 124 -9.09 -30.47 -3.23
N GLN A 125 -8.51 -29.30 -3.55
CA GLN A 125 -7.71 -29.13 -4.76
C GLN A 125 -6.44 -29.97 -4.68
N VAL A 126 -5.75 -29.94 -3.53
CA VAL A 126 -4.56 -30.76 -3.30
C VAL A 126 -4.91 -32.26 -3.35
N SER A 127 -6.04 -32.69 -2.77
CA SER A 127 -6.44 -34.09 -2.81
C SER A 127 -6.70 -34.58 -4.23
N LYS A 128 -7.30 -33.75 -5.09
CA LYS A 128 -7.46 -34.02 -6.53
C LYS A 128 -6.12 -34.12 -7.26
N THR A 129 -5.18 -33.19 -7.05
CA THR A 129 -3.86 -33.22 -7.70
C THR A 129 -3.04 -34.45 -7.34
N PHE A 130 -3.10 -34.90 -6.08
CA PHE A 130 -2.32 -36.04 -5.60
C PHE A 130 -3.06 -37.38 -5.66
N GLY A 131 -4.31 -37.40 -6.13
CA GLY A 131 -5.12 -38.62 -6.24
C GLY A 131 -5.37 -39.33 -4.90
N VAL A 132 -5.46 -38.59 -3.80
CA VAL A 132 -5.66 -39.14 -2.45
C VAL A 132 -6.88 -38.50 -1.78
N THR A 133 -7.34 -39.07 -0.67
CA THR A 133 -8.47 -38.50 0.08
C THR A 133 -8.09 -37.20 0.79
N ARG A 134 -9.09 -36.36 1.08
CA ARG A 134 -8.90 -35.12 1.84
C ARG A 134 -8.26 -35.37 3.20
N GLU A 135 -8.72 -36.41 3.90
CA GLU A 135 -8.17 -36.80 5.20
C GLU A 135 -6.72 -37.27 5.09
N ARG A 136 -6.35 -37.91 3.98
CA ARG A 136 -4.95 -38.30 3.75
C ARG A 136 -4.03 -37.09 3.60
N ILE A 137 -4.46 -36.03 2.90
CA ILE A 137 -3.71 -34.77 2.82
C ILE A 137 -3.56 -34.17 4.22
N ARG A 138 -4.63 -34.12 5.02
CA ARG A 138 -4.59 -33.59 6.39
C ARG A 138 -3.59 -34.35 7.28
N GLN A 139 -3.57 -35.69 7.18
CA GLN A 139 -2.60 -36.52 7.91
C GLN A 139 -1.15 -36.24 7.50
N ILE A 140 -0.91 -36.09 6.19
CA ILE A 140 0.43 -35.79 5.68
C ILE A 140 0.87 -34.39 6.15
N GLU A 141 -0.02 -33.40 6.10
CA GLU A 141 0.22 -32.04 6.59
C GLU A 141 0.61 -32.06 8.08
N ALA A 142 -0.19 -32.71 8.93
CA ALA A 142 0.08 -32.81 10.36
C ALA A 142 1.42 -33.51 10.64
N LYS A 143 1.72 -34.60 9.93
CA LYS A 143 2.98 -35.34 10.08
C LYS A 143 4.18 -34.51 9.63
N ALA A 144 4.05 -33.78 8.53
CA ALA A 144 5.11 -32.92 8.02
C ALA A 144 5.37 -31.75 8.99
N LEU A 145 4.33 -31.07 9.47
CA LEU A 145 4.46 -30.02 10.48
C LEU A 145 5.10 -30.52 11.78
N GLN A 146 4.76 -31.73 12.23
CA GLN A 146 5.38 -32.35 13.40
C GLN A 146 6.87 -32.65 13.17
N LYS A 147 7.27 -33.07 11.96
CA LYS A 147 8.69 -33.26 11.62
C LYS A 147 9.43 -31.92 11.64
N LEU A 148 8.83 -30.89 11.03
CA LEU A 148 9.40 -29.56 11.01
C LEU A 148 9.58 -29.01 12.44
N SER A 149 8.59 -29.17 13.33
CA SER A 149 8.67 -28.63 14.69
C SER A 149 9.84 -29.18 15.52
N HIS A 150 10.38 -30.36 15.18
CA HIS A 150 11.51 -30.98 15.87
C HIS A 150 12.84 -30.82 15.11
N SER A 151 12.82 -30.22 13.92
CA SER A 151 14.03 -29.98 13.14
C SER A 151 14.92 -28.93 13.82
N ALA A 152 16.23 -29.15 13.76
CA ALA A 152 17.21 -28.14 14.16
C ALA A 152 17.08 -26.85 13.31
N MET A 153 16.61 -26.97 12.07
CA MET A 153 16.41 -25.81 11.19
C MET A 153 15.11 -25.05 11.52
N ALA A 154 14.10 -25.68 12.10
CA ALA A 154 12.92 -24.93 12.57
C ALA A 154 13.23 -24.03 13.77
N ARG A 155 14.30 -24.32 14.53
CA ARG A 155 14.82 -23.37 15.52
C ARG A 155 15.35 -22.09 14.89
N LYS A 156 15.86 -22.14 13.65
CA LYS A 156 16.21 -20.92 12.89
C LYS A 156 14.96 -20.15 12.46
N LEU A 157 13.83 -20.82 12.19
CA LEU A 157 12.58 -20.09 11.88
C LEU A 157 12.04 -19.32 13.09
N LEU A 158 12.26 -19.81 14.32
CA LEU A 158 11.85 -19.11 15.54
C LEU A 158 12.58 -17.76 15.72
N THR A 159 13.80 -17.61 15.22
CA THR A 159 14.51 -16.32 15.31
C THR A 159 13.86 -15.22 14.48
N PHE A 160 13.00 -15.57 13.52
CA PHE A 160 12.20 -14.61 12.75
C PHE A 160 10.89 -14.24 13.45
N THR A 161 10.46 -14.99 14.48
CA THR A 161 9.22 -14.72 15.23
C THR A 161 9.43 -13.92 16.52
N GLU A 162 10.68 -13.80 17.00
CA GLU A 162 11.02 -13.13 18.27
C GLU A 162 11.23 -11.61 18.15
N ARG A 163 10.48 -10.92 17.28
CA ARG A 163 10.50 -9.45 17.17
C ARG A 163 9.11 -8.84 17.24
#